data_AF-A0A380FHB9-F1
#
_entry.id   AF-A0A380FHB9-F1
#
_cell.length_a   1.000
_cell.length_b   1.000
_cell.length_c   1.000
_cell.angle_alpha   90.00
_cell.angle_beta   90.00
_cell.angle_gamma   90.00
#
_symmetry.space_group_name_H-M   'P 1'
#
loop_
_entity.id
_entity.type
_entity.pdbx_description
1 polymer ?
#
loop_
_entity_poly.entity_id
_entity_poly.type
_entity_poly.pdbx_seq_one_letter_code
_entity_poly.pdbx_strand_id
1 'polypeptide(L)' 'MNTRNKDIPCLITIFGATGDLSHRKLFPSLFHLYQQDNLNEQIAIIGIGRRELTNDDFRSQVKIVNSRTR' A
#
# COMPACT_ATOMS: atom_id res chain seq x y z
N MET A 1 -11.77 -10.27 26.12
CA MET A 1 -10.94 -10.62 24.94
C MET A 1 -10.85 -9.40 24.06
N ASN A 2 -9.64 -8.89 23.81
CA ASN A 2 -9.43 -7.75 22.92
C ASN A 2 -9.51 -8.30 21.49
N THR A 3 -10.66 -8.17 20.83
CA THR A 3 -10.85 -8.57 19.43
C THR A 3 -9.99 -7.68 18.56
N ARG A 4 -8.74 -8.09 18.32
CA ARG A 4 -7.90 -7.48 17.30
C ARG A 4 -8.59 -7.74 15.97
N ASN A 5 -9.17 -6.71 15.36
CA ASN A 5 -9.83 -6.71 14.04
C ASN A 5 -8.89 -7.10 12.87
N LYS A 6 -7.75 -7.73 13.15
CA LYS A 6 -6.77 -8.18 12.16
C LYS A 6 -7.36 -9.21 11.21
N ASP A 7 -8.40 -9.95 11.59
CA ASP A 7 -9.00 -11.00 10.76
C ASP A 7 -10.03 -10.49 9.74
N ILE A 8 -10.30 -9.17 9.71
CA ILE A 8 -11.18 -8.59 8.69
C ILE A 8 -10.36 -8.30 7.42
N PRO A 9 -10.72 -8.88 6.25
CA PRO A 9 -10.09 -8.54 4.98
C PRO A 9 -10.21 -7.05 4.68
N CYS A 10 -9.15 -6.44 4.16
CA CYS A 10 -9.09 -4.99 3.96
C CYS A 10 -8.82 -4.64 2.50
N LEU A 11 -9.65 -3.77 1.93
CA LEU A 11 -9.45 -3.20 0.59
C LEU A 11 -9.21 -1.69 0.73
N ILE A 12 -8.02 -1.23 0.34
CA ILE A 12 -7.66 0.18 0.40
C ILE A 12 -7.58 0.74 -1.03
N THR A 13 -8.41 1.74 -1.33
CA THR A 13 -8.37 2.46 -2.60
C THR A 13 -7.70 3.82 -2.43
N ILE A 14 -6.61 4.06 -3.17
CA ILE A 14 -5.83 5.30 -3.11
C ILE A 14 -6.05 6.10 -4.40
N PHE A 15 -6.76 7.22 -4.29
CA PHE A 15 -6.86 8.20 -5.37
C PHE A 15 -5.60 9.08 -5.39
N GLY A 16 -5.03 9.27 -6.58
CA GLY A 16 -3.72 9.91 -6.69
C GLY A 16 -2.58 8.98 -6.25
N ALA A 17 -2.73 7.67 -6.48
CA ALA A 17 -1.73 6.66 -6.09
C ALA A 17 -0.33 6.92 -6.69
N THR A 18 -0.25 7.62 -7.82
CA THR A 18 1.01 7.99 -8.49
C THR A 18 1.58 9.34 -8.02
N GLY A 19 0.97 9.98 -7.02
CA GLY A 19 1.37 11.30 -6.52
C GLY A 19 2.53 11.25 -5.53
N ASP A 20 3.19 12.40 -5.32
CA ASP A 20 4.35 12.53 -4.43
C ASP A 20 4.06 12.03 -3.01
N LEU A 21 2.91 12.38 -2.44
CA LEU A 21 2.52 11.96 -1.09
C LEU A 21 2.36 10.44 -0.99
N SER A 22 1.75 9.82 -2.00
CA SER A 22 1.53 8.38 -2.06
C SER A 22 2.86 7.63 -2.03
N HIS A 23 3.83 8.08 -2.85
CA HIS A 23 5.17 7.50 -2.89
C HIS A 23 6.00 7.81 -1.64
N ARG A 24 5.92 9.01 -1.07
CA ARG A 24 6.81 9.39 0.04
C ARG A 24 6.31 8.99 1.42
N LYS A 25 4.99 8.75 1.57
CA LYS A 25 4.37 8.50 2.88
C LYS A 25 3.42 7.31 2.87
N LEU A 26 2.46 7.24 1.95
CA LEU A 26 1.41 6.21 2.05
C LEU A 26 1.96 4.80 1.84
N PHE A 27 2.67 4.52 0.74
CA PHE A 27 3.20 3.18 0.49
C PHE A 27 4.22 2.73 1.55
N PRO A 28 5.20 3.57 1.97
CA PRO A 28 6.11 3.19 3.05
C PRO A 28 5.38 2.89 4.36
N SER A 29 4.39 3.71 4.76
CA SER A 29 3.65 3.48 5.99
C SER A 29 2.78 2.21 5.93
N LEU A 30 2.12 1.95 4.80
CA LEU A 30 1.34 0.72 4.59
C LEU A 30 2.22 -0.52 4.62
N PHE A 31 3.41 -0.44 4.01
CA PHE A 31 4.39 -1.52 4.06
C PHE A 31 4.90 -1.77 5.48
N HIS A 32 5.17 -0.71 6.26
CA HIS A 32 5.56 -0.83 7.66
C HIS A 32 4.46 -1.47 8.52
N LEU A 33 3.20 -1.05 8.35
CA LEU A 33 2.06 -1.66 9.03
C LEU A 33 1.89 -3.14 8.69
N TYR A 34 2.12 -3.51 7.42
CA TYR A 34 2.11 -4.90 6.99
C TYR A 34 3.23 -5.71 7.64
N GLN A 35 4.47 -5.19 7.68
CA GLN A 35 5.61 -5.84 8.33
C GLN A 35 5.43 -6.01 9.85
N GLN A 36 4.74 -5.07 10.50
CA GLN A 36 4.47 -5.11 11.94
C GLN A 36 3.28 -6.00 12.31
N ASP A 37 2.76 -6.80 11.37
CA ASP A 37 1.61 -7.68 11.61
C ASP A 37 0.32 -6.92 12.03
N ASN A 38 0.25 -5.62 11.73
CA ASN A 38 -0.86 -4.74 12.07
C ASN A 38 -1.97 -4.72 11.00
N LEU A 39 -1.75 -5.38 9.86
CA LEU A 39 -2.73 -5.54 8.78
C LEU A 39 -3.07 -7.02 8.60
N ASN A 40 -4.28 -7.32 8.12
CA ASN A 40 -4.66 -8.66 7.68
C ASN A 40 -3.75 -9.11 6.52
N GLU A 41 -3.42 -10.40 6.45
CA GLU A 41 -2.75 -11.00 5.30
C GLU A 41 -3.59 -10.88 4.02
N GLN A 42 -4.91 -10.90 4.15
CA GLN A 42 -5.91 -10.69 3.11
C GLN A 42 -6.15 -9.19 2.85
N ILE A 43 -5.08 -8.47 2.53
CA ILE A 43 -5.14 -7.06 2.13
C ILE A 43 -4.99 -6.90 0.62
N ALA A 44 -5.77 -5.98 0.05
CA ALA A 44 -5.64 -5.54 -1.33
C ALA A 44 -5.56 -4.01 -1.41
N ILE A 45 -4.69 -3.51 -2.29
CA ILE A 45 -4.53 -2.07 -2.56
C ILE A 45 -4.87 -1.79 -4.02
N ILE A 46 -5.80 -0.87 -4.26
CA ILE A 46 -6.15 -0.38 -5.58
C ILE A 46 -5.65 1.06 -5.71
N GLY A 47 -4.78 1.30 -6.70
CA GLY A 47 -4.32 2.64 -7.05
C GLY A 47 -5.12 3.23 -8.20
N ILE A 48 -5.63 4.45 -8.03
CA ILE A 48 -6.35 5.20 -9.08
C ILE A 48 -5.58 6.48 -9.39
N GLY A 49 -5.40 6.76 -10.68
CA GLY A 49 -4.69 7.95 -11.16
C GLY A 49 -5.12 8.34 -12.57
N ARG A 50 -4.70 9.53 -13.01
CA ARG A 50 -4.99 10.05 -14.35
C ARG A 50 -4.02 9.57 -15.43
N ARG A 51 -2.84 9.07 -15.03
CA ARG A 51 -1.84 8.54 -15.95
C ARG A 51 -2.18 7.10 -16.27
N GLU A 52 -2.16 6.74 -17.55
CA GLU A 52 -2.18 5.33 -17.94
C GLU A 52 -0.88 4.67 -17.49
N LEU A 53 -1.01 3.63 -16.67
CA LEU A 53 0.08 2.79 -16.20
C LEU A 53 -0.41 1.36 -16.23
N THR A 54 0.45 0.44 -16.64
CA THR A 54 0.18 -0.97 -16.44
C THR A 54 0.29 -1.32 -14.95
N ASN A 55 -0.33 -2.42 -14.54
CA ASN A 55 -0.20 -2.92 -13.17
C ASN A 55 1.28 -3.22 -12.82
N ASP A 56 2.09 -3.65 -13.78
CA ASP A 56 3.48 -3.99 -13.56
C ASP A 56 4.37 -2.75 -13.43
N ASP A 57 4.10 -1.70 -14.21
CA ASP A 57 4.75 -0.40 -14.04
C ASP A 57 4.45 0.17 -12.65
N PHE A 58 3.17 0.14 -12.24
CA PHE A 58 2.75 0.64 -10.94
C PHE A 58 3.40 -0.14 -9.79
N ARG A 59 3.42 -1.48 -9.85
CA ARG A 59 4.11 -2.32 -8.87
C ARG A 59 5.61 -2.04 -8.81
N SER A 60 6.24 -1.82 -9.97
CA SER A 60 7.66 -1.48 -10.03
C SER A 60 7.97 -0.16 -9.33
N GLN A 61 7.14 0.87 -9.54
CA GLN A 61 7.28 2.16 -8.84
C GLN A 61 7.12 2.02 -7.33
N VAL A 62 6.12 1.26 -6.86
CA VAL A 62 5.90 1.01 -5.43
C VAL A 62 7.07 0.22 -4.81
N LYS A 63 7.63 -0.77 -5.52
CA LYS A 63 8.81 -1.54 -5.07
C LYS A 63 10.05 -0.65 -4.90
N ILE A 64 10.33 0.23 -5.85
CA ILE A 64 11.47 1.17 -5.79
C ILE A 64 11.39 2.08 -4.56
N VAL A 65 10.18 2.52 -4.21
CA VAL A 65 9.94 3.34 -3.02
C VAL A 65 10.25 2.56 -1.75
N ASN A 66 9.74 1.34 -1.62
CA ASN A 66 9.88 0.54 -0.41
C ASN A 66 11.28 -0.09 -0.27
N SER A 67 12.05 -0.23 -1.34
CA SER A 67 13.44 -0.72 -1.25
C SER A 67 14.40 0.28 -0.58
N ARG A 68 13.98 1.54 -0.43
CA ARG A 68 14.74 2.59 0.28
C ARG A 68 14.38 2.70 1.76
N THR A 69 13.31 2.04 2.18
CA THR A 69 12.88 1.94 3.58
C THR A 69 13.67 0.80 4.22
N ARG A 70 14.90 1.09 4.63
CA ARG A 70 15.64 0.28 5.62
C ARG A 70 15.26 0.70 7.02
#